data_AF-A0AAU5W3D7-F1
#
_entry.id   AF-A0AAU5W3D7-F1
#
_cell.length_a   1.000
_cell.length_b   1.000
_cell.length_c   1.000
_cell.angle_alpha   90.00
_cell.angle_beta   90.00
_cell.angle_gamma   90.00
#
_symmetry.space_group_name_H-M   'P 1'
#
loop_
_entity.id
_entity.type
_entity.pdbx_description
1 polymer ?
#
loop_
_entity_poly.entity_id
_entity_poly.type
_entity_poly.pdbx_seq_one_letter_code
_entity_poly.pdbx_strand_id
1 'polypeptide(L)'
;MNIRRWAAAAAAVLSATVLTGPAQAAPTAASVPSGPVVITNDAHTNYLVPDDTVGNAGTFLQVYYRQDHPFPRTFQFDQVKSRPGIFQWKSARTGNCADARTGEAGASVYLAACTTNKSQWWILRSTDDNPARWVLSPFLNEELAVTGLYGDDNYAPLRELPSPDSATSSQMWHFTQQ
;
A
#
# COMPACT_ATOMS: atom_id res chain seq x y z
N MET A 1 6.31 -81.22 1.80
CA MET A 1 5.30 -81.25 2.88
C MET A 1 5.11 -79.82 3.39
N ASN A 2 3.85 -79.42 3.55
CA ASN A 2 3.32 -78.11 3.95
C ASN A 2 4.07 -77.49 5.16
N ILE A 3 4.09 -76.17 5.42
CA ILE A 3 2.93 -75.35 5.77
C ILE A 3 3.27 -73.86 5.57
N ARG A 4 2.41 -73.16 4.81
CA ARG A 4 2.30 -71.70 4.72
C ARG A 4 1.87 -71.14 6.09
N ARG A 5 2.54 -70.10 6.59
CA ARG A 5 1.97 -69.20 7.61
C ARG A 5 1.69 -67.85 6.96
N TRP A 6 0.41 -67.51 6.89
CA TRP A 6 -0.12 -66.23 6.47
C TRP A 6 -0.04 -65.26 7.66
N ALA A 7 0.59 -64.10 7.47
CA ALA A 7 0.40 -62.96 8.34
C ALA A 7 -0.76 -62.14 7.77
N ALA A 8 -1.87 -62.08 8.48
CA ALA A 8 -2.96 -61.17 8.16
C ALA A 8 -2.55 -59.76 8.61
N ALA A 9 -2.25 -58.88 7.66
CA ALA A 9 -2.15 -57.44 7.92
C ALA A 9 -3.56 -56.86 7.94
N ALA A 10 -4.00 -56.36 9.09
CA ALA A 10 -5.23 -55.60 9.22
C ALA A 10 -5.03 -54.23 8.53
N ALA A 11 -5.66 -54.02 7.39
CA ALA A 11 -5.75 -52.70 6.76
C ALA A 11 -6.79 -51.88 7.53
N ALA A 12 -6.34 -50.96 8.38
CA ALA A 12 -7.20 -49.94 8.96
C ALA A 12 -7.50 -48.89 7.87
N VAL A 13 -8.71 -48.95 7.32
CA VAL A 13 -9.24 -47.89 6.45
C VAL A 13 -9.58 -46.69 7.33
N LEU A 14 -8.69 -45.71 7.37
CA LEU A 14 -9.01 -44.38 7.89
C LEU A 14 -9.84 -43.65 6.85
N SER A 15 -11.16 -43.72 7.00
CA SER A 15 -12.09 -42.86 6.27
C SER A 15 -11.87 -41.42 6.72
N ALA A 16 -11.11 -40.65 5.95
CA ALA A 16 -11.09 -39.20 6.07
C ALA A 16 -12.45 -38.68 5.59
N THR A 17 -13.36 -38.36 6.52
CA THR A 17 -14.51 -37.52 6.22
C THR A 17 -14.00 -36.14 5.83
N VAL A 18 -13.95 -35.88 4.53
CA VAL A 18 -13.72 -34.53 4.00
C VAL A 18 -14.99 -33.74 4.30
N LEU A 19 -14.96 -32.94 5.37
CA LEU A 19 -15.94 -31.89 5.62
C LEU A 19 -15.82 -30.89 4.47
N THR A 20 -16.64 -31.05 3.44
CA THR A 20 -16.83 -30.07 2.36
C THR A 20 -17.67 -28.92 2.92
N GLY A 21 -17.07 -28.14 3.80
CA GLY A 21 -17.54 -26.77 4.03
C GLY A 21 -17.36 -25.97 2.74
N PRO A 22 -18.23 -24.98 2.45
CA PRO A 22 -17.95 -24.06 1.36
C PRO A 22 -16.58 -23.43 1.63
N ALA A 23 -15.65 -23.58 0.67
CA ALA A 23 -14.38 -22.88 0.72
C ALA A 23 -14.72 -21.39 0.76
N GLN A 24 -14.55 -20.77 1.92
CA GLN A 24 -14.74 -19.34 2.07
C GLN A 24 -13.71 -18.67 1.15
N ALA A 25 -14.20 -17.95 0.14
CA ALA A 25 -13.34 -17.24 -0.80
C ALA A 25 -12.38 -16.37 0.01
N ALA A 26 -11.08 -16.51 -0.25
CA ALA A 26 -10.10 -15.63 0.35
C ALA A 26 -10.51 -14.17 0.06
N PRO A 27 -10.49 -13.28 1.05
CA PRO A 27 -10.77 -11.88 0.81
C PRO A 27 -9.88 -11.37 -0.33
N THR A 28 -10.50 -10.71 -1.30
CA THR A 28 -9.80 -10.15 -2.46
C THR A 28 -9.37 -8.72 -2.12
N ALA A 29 -8.10 -8.42 -2.37
CA ALA A 29 -7.56 -7.08 -2.25
C ALA A 29 -8.46 -6.03 -2.93
N ALA A 30 -8.64 -4.88 -2.27
CA ALA A 30 -9.43 -3.80 -2.81
C ALA A 30 -8.81 -3.27 -4.11
N SER A 31 -9.65 -2.83 -5.05
CA SER A 31 -9.18 -2.17 -6.26
C SER A 31 -8.73 -0.75 -5.95
N VAL A 32 -7.58 -0.34 -6.48
CA VAL A 32 -7.12 1.05 -6.38
C VAL A 32 -8.14 1.97 -7.08
N PRO A 33 -8.60 3.06 -6.45
CA PRO A 33 -9.57 3.97 -7.06
C PRO A 33 -9.07 4.57 -8.37
N SER A 34 -9.95 4.63 -9.38
CA SER A 34 -9.60 5.14 -10.72
C SER A 34 -9.58 6.66 -10.84
N GLY A 35 -10.13 7.38 -9.85
CA GLY A 35 -10.24 8.83 -9.83
C GLY A 35 -9.40 9.47 -8.71
N PRO A 36 -9.40 10.81 -8.61
CA PRO A 36 -8.70 11.51 -7.55
C PRO A 36 -9.21 11.13 -6.15
N VAL A 37 -8.29 10.95 -5.22
CA VAL A 37 -8.57 10.62 -3.82
C VAL A 37 -7.89 11.58 -2.87
N VAL A 38 -8.53 11.85 -1.73
CA VAL A 38 -7.88 12.39 -0.54
C VAL A 38 -7.27 11.21 0.23
N ILE A 39 -6.02 11.35 0.64
CA ILE A 39 -5.29 10.31 1.38
C ILE A 39 -5.15 10.76 2.84
N THR A 40 -5.76 10.02 3.77
CA THR A 40 -5.83 10.36 5.20
C THR A 40 -5.18 9.26 6.04
N ASN A 41 -4.33 9.61 6.99
CA ASN A 41 -3.63 8.64 7.83
C ASN A 41 -4.55 7.98 8.84
N ASP A 42 -4.37 6.68 9.06
CA ASP A 42 -5.18 5.89 9.99
C ASP A 42 -4.88 6.22 11.47
N ALA A 43 -3.62 6.51 11.83
CA ALA A 43 -3.26 6.83 13.22
C ALA A 43 -3.56 8.28 13.63
N HIS A 44 -3.36 9.24 12.72
CA HIS A 44 -3.28 10.66 13.09
C HIS A 44 -4.36 11.53 12.44
N THR A 45 -5.19 10.96 11.56
CA THR A 45 -6.24 11.69 10.80
C THR A 45 -5.72 12.87 9.98
N ASN A 46 -4.40 12.95 9.79
CA ASN A 46 -3.74 13.94 8.97
C ASN A 46 -3.72 13.51 7.49
N TYR A 47 -3.54 14.48 6.62
CA TYR A 47 -3.65 14.32 5.18
C TYR A 47 -2.29 14.31 4.54
N LEU A 48 -2.11 13.51 3.50
CA LEU A 48 -1.05 13.81 2.53
C LEU A 48 -1.45 15.04 1.74
N VAL A 49 -0.52 15.98 1.58
CA VAL A 49 -0.70 17.18 0.76
C VAL A 49 0.54 17.37 -0.12
N PRO A 50 0.38 17.86 -1.36
CA PRO A 50 1.50 18.46 -2.07
C PRO A 50 2.00 19.66 -1.26
N ASP A 51 3.32 19.83 -1.17
CA ASP A 51 3.99 20.93 -0.46
C ASP A 51 3.26 22.28 -0.51
N ASP A 52 3.41 23.09 0.54
CA ASP A 52 2.86 24.44 0.68
C ASP A 52 3.22 25.40 -0.48
N THR A 53 4.25 25.07 -1.24
CA THR A 53 4.60 25.69 -2.53
C THR A 53 3.74 25.21 -3.71
N VAL A 54 2.52 24.77 -3.44
CA VAL A 54 1.49 24.47 -4.45
C VAL A 54 1.75 23.13 -5.20
N GLY A 55 2.66 22.30 -4.70
CA GLY A 55 2.98 20.97 -5.25
C GLY A 55 3.77 20.99 -6.56
N ASN A 56 4.63 21.99 -6.75
CA ASN A 56 5.52 22.10 -7.91
C ASN A 56 6.58 20.98 -7.92
N ALA A 57 7.13 20.67 -9.10
CA ALA A 57 8.29 19.79 -9.16
C ALA A 57 9.47 20.51 -8.49
N GLY A 58 10.18 19.85 -7.58
CA GLY A 58 11.13 20.58 -6.74
C GLY A 58 10.95 20.37 -5.23
N THR A 59 9.81 19.79 -4.84
CA THR A 59 9.27 19.95 -3.47
C THR A 59 8.97 18.59 -2.84
N PHE A 60 8.49 18.56 -1.60
CA PHE A 60 8.19 17.31 -0.90
C PHE A 60 6.69 17.07 -0.74
N LEU A 61 6.31 15.83 -0.46
CA LEU A 61 5.00 15.58 0.12
C LEU A 61 5.04 15.87 1.60
N GLN A 62 3.99 16.51 2.09
CA GLN A 62 3.79 16.80 3.50
C GLN A 62 2.66 15.96 4.07
N VAL A 63 2.76 15.70 5.35
CA VAL A 63 1.71 15.16 6.20
C VAL A 63 1.18 16.32 7.04
N TYR A 64 -0.08 16.70 6.82
CA TYR A 64 -0.67 17.93 7.34
C TYR A 64 -1.96 17.65 8.10
N TYR A 65 -2.06 18.18 9.33
CA TYR A 65 -3.09 17.78 10.30
C TYR A 65 -4.47 18.45 10.10
N ARG A 66 -4.61 19.51 9.30
CA ARG A 66 -5.90 20.21 9.14
C ARG A 66 -6.57 19.99 7.79
N GLN A 67 -7.89 19.87 7.83
CA GLN A 67 -8.74 19.71 6.65
C GLN A 67 -8.91 21.01 5.84
N ASP A 68 -8.57 22.16 6.40
CA ASP A 68 -8.71 23.48 5.75
C ASP A 68 -7.43 23.96 5.08
N HIS A 69 -6.51 23.03 4.77
CA HIS A 69 -5.36 23.33 3.93
C HIS A 69 -5.83 24.00 2.62
N PRO A 70 -5.28 25.16 2.24
CA PRO A 70 -5.80 25.98 1.14
C PRO A 70 -5.60 25.36 -0.25
N PHE A 71 -4.78 24.31 -0.34
CA PHE A 71 -4.45 23.65 -1.60
C PHE A 71 -5.16 22.31 -1.77
N PRO A 72 -5.62 21.98 -3.00
CA PRO A 72 -6.16 20.66 -3.33
C PRO A 72 -5.21 19.52 -2.92
N ARG A 73 -5.69 18.65 -2.03
CA ARG A 73 -4.96 17.50 -1.46
C ARG A 73 -5.33 16.17 -2.11
N THR A 74 -5.64 16.24 -3.40
CA THR A 74 -6.14 15.10 -4.17
C THR A 74 -5.05 14.50 -5.01
N PHE A 75 -4.99 13.18 -5.02
CA PHE A 75 -4.01 12.41 -5.75
C PHE A 75 -4.68 11.36 -6.63
N GLN A 76 -4.02 11.02 -7.73
CA GLN A 76 -4.49 9.99 -8.65
C GLN A 76 -3.41 8.92 -8.81
N PHE A 77 -3.84 7.66 -8.92
CA PHE A 77 -2.96 6.53 -9.14
C PHE A 77 -3.19 5.97 -10.54
N ASP A 78 -2.19 6.13 -11.40
CA ASP A 78 -2.23 5.57 -12.75
C ASP A 78 -1.40 4.29 -12.78
N GLN A 79 -2.01 3.19 -13.20
CA GLN A 79 -1.29 1.93 -13.37
C GLN A 79 -0.24 2.07 -14.48
N VAL A 80 0.99 1.61 -14.22
CA VAL A 80 2.05 1.57 -15.21
C VAL A 80 1.67 0.56 -16.30
N LYS A 81 1.49 1.02 -17.54
CA LYS A 81 0.94 0.23 -18.66
C LYS A 81 1.54 -1.17 -18.85
N SER A 82 2.82 -1.35 -18.55
CA SER A 82 3.56 -2.60 -18.72
C SER A 82 3.67 -3.47 -17.46
N ARG A 83 3.11 -3.02 -16.33
CA ARG A 83 3.31 -3.63 -15.01
C ARG A 83 2.02 -3.59 -14.16
N PRO A 84 1.19 -4.65 -14.20
CA PRO A 84 0.10 -4.81 -13.27
C PRO A 84 0.54 -4.70 -11.81
N GLY A 85 -0.26 -4.03 -10.99
CA GLY A 85 0.01 -3.80 -9.57
C GLY A 85 1.04 -2.70 -9.26
N ILE A 86 1.64 -2.07 -10.27
CA ILE A 86 2.57 -0.96 -10.10
C ILE A 86 1.92 0.34 -10.58
N PHE A 87 2.02 1.39 -9.77
CA PHE A 87 1.33 2.65 -10.00
C PHE A 87 2.30 3.83 -10.02
N GLN A 88 1.94 4.86 -10.78
CA GLN A 88 2.44 6.21 -10.57
C GLN A 88 1.44 6.97 -9.75
N TRP A 89 1.91 7.57 -8.67
CA TRP A 89 1.13 8.41 -7.78
C TRP A 89 1.32 9.87 -8.18
N LYS A 90 0.25 10.56 -8.56
CA LYS A 90 0.28 11.93 -9.08
C LYS A 90 -0.52 12.87 -8.22
N SER A 91 -0.06 14.11 -8.05
CA SER A 91 -0.93 15.20 -7.64
C SER A 91 -1.96 15.45 -8.72
N ALA A 92 -3.25 15.33 -8.42
CA ALA A 92 -4.32 15.60 -9.40
C ALA A 92 -4.37 17.08 -9.81
N ARG A 93 -3.73 17.96 -9.02
CA ARG A 93 -3.66 19.39 -9.29
C ARG A 93 -2.55 19.76 -10.27
N THR A 94 -1.32 19.32 -10.00
CA THR A 94 -0.14 19.71 -10.78
C THR A 94 0.29 18.67 -11.81
N GLY A 95 -0.19 17.44 -11.69
CA GLY A 95 0.26 16.32 -12.50
C GLY A 95 1.66 15.83 -12.15
N ASN A 96 2.32 16.38 -11.12
CA ASN A 96 3.63 15.92 -10.67
C ASN A 96 3.51 14.58 -9.94
N CYS A 97 4.54 13.74 -10.10
CA CYS A 97 4.61 12.40 -9.55
C CYS A 97 5.34 12.39 -8.20
N ALA A 98 4.85 11.57 -7.28
CA ALA A 98 5.59 11.20 -6.08
C ALA A 98 6.83 10.37 -6.47
N ASP A 99 7.97 10.75 -5.92
CA ASP A 99 9.29 10.22 -6.25
C ASP A 99 10.00 9.84 -4.95
N ALA A 100 10.28 8.55 -4.80
CA ALA A 100 11.03 8.01 -3.66
C ALA A 100 12.54 8.31 -3.74
N ARG A 101 13.00 8.92 -4.83
CA ARG A 101 14.41 9.19 -5.15
C ARG A 101 15.26 7.92 -5.02
N THR A 102 15.98 7.78 -3.91
CA THR A 102 16.85 6.64 -3.62
C THR A 102 16.11 5.42 -3.04
N GLY A 103 14.90 5.60 -2.48
CA GLY A 103 14.17 4.52 -1.83
C GLY A 103 14.77 4.09 -0.48
N GLU A 104 15.43 5.02 0.21
CA GLU A 104 16.11 4.77 1.48
C GLU A 104 15.23 5.08 2.69
N ALA A 105 15.46 4.36 3.79
CA ALA A 105 14.77 4.62 5.06
C ALA A 105 15.08 6.03 5.58
N GLY A 106 14.04 6.71 6.09
CA GLY A 106 14.12 8.08 6.58
C GLY A 106 14.05 9.16 5.50
N ALA A 107 14.21 8.80 4.21
CA ALA A 107 14.05 9.75 3.12
C ALA A 107 12.58 10.22 3.03
N SER A 108 12.38 11.50 2.71
CA SER A 108 11.04 12.04 2.44
C SER A 108 10.64 11.87 0.99
N VAL A 109 9.35 11.64 0.76
CA VAL A 109 8.79 11.52 -0.59
C VAL A 109 8.82 12.88 -1.27
N TYR A 110 9.37 12.90 -2.48
CA TYR A 110 9.56 14.11 -3.28
C TYR A 110 8.48 14.23 -4.36
N LEU A 111 8.24 15.44 -4.87
CA LEU A 111 7.43 15.71 -6.04
C LEU A 111 8.33 16.12 -7.21
N ALA A 112 8.24 15.36 -8.29
CA ALA A 112 8.97 15.62 -9.52
C ALA A 112 8.03 15.61 -10.72
N ALA A 113 8.49 16.18 -11.83
CA ALA A 113 7.84 15.96 -13.12
C ALA A 113 7.74 14.44 -13.36
N CYS A 114 6.59 13.99 -13.86
CA CYS A 114 6.38 12.57 -14.13
C CYS A 114 7.32 12.10 -15.24
N THR A 115 8.04 11.02 -14.94
CA THR A 115 8.93 10.30 -15.85
C THR A 115 8.56 8.81 -15.84
N THR A 116 9.33 7.98 -16.53
CA THR A 116 9.21 6.51 -16.43
C THR A 116 10.21 5.90 -15.45
N ASN A 117 10.85 6.73 -14.60
CA ASN A 117 11.85 6.25 -13.66
C ASN A 117 11.21 5.38 -12.57
N LYS A 118 11.92 4.31 -12.20
CA LYS A 118 11.47 3.38 -11.15
C LYS A 118 11.35 4.00 -9.77
N SER A 119 12.01 5.14 -9.53
CA SER A 119 11.85 5.91 -8.29
C SER A 119 10.45 6.51 -8.14
N GLN A 120 9.69 6.63 -9.23
CA GLN A 120 8.31 7.13 -9.24
C GLN A 120 7.28 5.99 -9.34
N TRP A 121 7.72 4.75 -9.15
CA TRP A 121 6.85 3.58 -9.15
C TRP A 121 6.51 3.20 -7.71
N TRP A 122 5.23 2.91 -7.49
CA TRP A 122 4.67 2.65 -6.17
C TRP A 122 3.87 1.35 -6.20
N ILE A 123 3.92 0.65 -5.08
CA ILE A 123 3.13 -0.53 -4.79
C ILE A 123 2.09 -0.13 -3.76
N LEU A 124 0.83 -0.39 -4.07
CA LEU A 124 -0.31 -0.07 -3.22
C LEU A 124 -0.90 -1.38 -2.71
N ARG A 125 -0.72 -1.67 -1.42
CA ARG A 125 -1.26 -2.87 -0.77
C ARG A 125 -2.46 -2.48 0.07
N SER A 126 -3.61 -3.11 -0.16
CA SER A 126 -4.80 -2.91 0.67
C SER A 126 -4.87 -3.95 1.78
N THR A 127 -5.46 -3.58 2.92
CA THR A 127 -5.96 -4.55 3.89
C THR A 127 -7.27 -5.19 3.39
N ASP A 128 -7.67 -6.30 4.03
CA ASP A 128 -8.93 -7.00 3.75
C ASP A 128 -10.14 -6.38 4.48
N ASP A 129 -9.98 -5.21 5.10
CA ASP A 129 -11.05 -4.52 5.82
C ASP A 129 -12.00 -3.79 4.88
N ASN A 130 -13.16 -3.39 5.42
CA ASN A 130 -14.10 -2.52 4.72
C ASN A 130 -14.51 -1.33 5.63
N PRO A 131 -14.10 -0.09 5.31
CA PRO A 131 -13.30 0.30 4.15
C PRO A 131 -11.85 -0.19 4.23
N ALA A 132 -11.25 -0.47 3.07
CA ALA A 132 -9.88 -0.93 2.98
C ALA A 132 -8.88 0.18 3.35
N ARG A 133 -7.83 -0.22 4.06
CA ARG A 133 -6.69 0.63 4.39
C ARG A 133 -5.53 0.33 3.46
N TRP A 134 -4.72 1.33 3.12
CA TRP A 134 -3.70 1.23 2.09
C TRP A 134 -2.31 1.49 2.64
N VAL A 135 -1.34 0.69 2.21
CA VAL A 135 0.08 0.88 2.43
C VAL A 135 0.71 1.31 1.11
N LEU A 136 1.41 2.45 1.12
CA LEU A 136 2.08 3.01 -0.04
C LEU A 136 3.58 2.76 0.09
N SER A 137 4.12 1.87 -0.74
CA SER A 137 5.52 1.47 -0.70
C SER A 137 6.24 1.81 -2.01
N PRO A 138 7.49 2.28 -1.97
CA PRO A 138 8.24 2.54 -3.18
C PRO A 138 8.65 1.22 -3.83
N PHE A 139 8.58 1.15 -5.15
CA PHE A 139 9.03 -0.03 -5.90
C PHE A 139 10.53 -0.33 -5.72
N LEU A 140 11.34 0.69 -5.42
CA LEU A 140 12.77 0.53 -5.18
C LEU A 140 13.08 -0.21 -3.87
N ASN A 141 12.18 -0.16 -2.90
CA ASN A 141 12.34 -0.82 -1.61
C ASN A 141 10.96 -1.08 -0.96
N GLU A 142 10.44 -2.29 -1.18
CA GLU A 142 9.08 -2.66 -0.75
C GLU A 142 8.95 -2.88 0.77
N GLU A 143 10.08 -2.88 1.49
CA GLU A 143 10.13 -2.97 2.95
C GLU A 143 9.89 -1.60 3.61
N LEU A 144 9.80 -0.52 2.82
CA LEU A 144 9.48 0.81 3.32
C LEU A 144 8.03 1.19 3.01
N ALA A 145 7.46 2.07 3.82
CA ALA A 145 6.16 2.66 3.58
C ALA A 145 6.14 4.15 3.91
N VAL A 146 5.32 4.91 3.17
CA VAL A 146 4.98 6.28 3.51
C VAL A 146 4.32 6.30 4.88
N THR A 147 4.89 7.05 5.81
CA THR A 147 4.48 7.03 7.22
C THR A 147 3.97 8.39 7.64
N GLY A 148 2.76 8.43 8.19
CA GLY A 148 2.22 9.61 8.86
C GLY A 148 2.97 9.89 10.14
N LEU A 149 3.32 11.15 10.36
CA LEU A 149 3.93 11.61 11.60
C LEU A 149 2.91 12.40 12.41
N TYR A 150 3.01 12.32 13.73
CA TYR A 150 2.24 13.18 14.63
C TYR A 150 2.81 14.60 14.62
N GLY A 151 1.93 15.60 14.80
CA GLY A 151 2.30 17.00 14.82
C GLY A 151 2.10 17.71 13.48
N ASP A 152 2.52 18.97 13.45
CA ASP A 152 2.23 19.89 12.35
C ASP A 152 3.37 19.90 11.33
N ASP A 153 3.01 19.97 10.04
CA ASP A 153 3.89 20.30 8.92
C ASP A 153 5.19 19.47 8.85
N ASN A 154 5.03 18.15 8.69
CA ASN A 154 6.16 17.26 8.49
C ASN A 154 6.19 16.77 7.05
N TYR A 155 7.38 16.66 6.46
CA TYR A 155 7.53 15.89 5.23
C TYR A 155 7.13 14.43 5.47
N ALA A 156 6.59 13.77 4.45
CA ALA A 156 6.17 12.38 4.53
C ALA A 156 7.39 11.44 4.41
N PRO A 157 7.90 10.83 5.51
CA PRO A 157 9.04 9.94 5.43
C PRO A 157 8.65 8.55 4.91
N LEU A 158 9.65 7.87 4.37
CA LEU A 158 9.67 6.42 4.20
C LEU A 158 10.23 5.78 5.47
N ARG A 159 9.50 4.85 6.08
CA ARG A 159 9.96 4.06 7.25
C ARG A 159 9.80 2.59 6.98
N GLU A 160 10.66 1.80 7.62
CA GLU A 160 10.61 0.33 7.59
C GLU A 160 9.26 -0.16 8.08
N LEU A 161 8.70 -1.12 7.36
CA LEU A 161 7.55 -1.90 7.79
C LEU A 161 8.00 -2.85 8.92
N PRO A 162 7.17 -3.06 9.95
CA PRO A 162 7.41 -4.09 10.97
C PRO A 162 7.64 -5.48 10.37
N SER A 163 6.95 -5.81 9.28
CA SER A 163 7.21 -6.98 8.43
C SER A 163 6.62 -6.75 7.03
N PRO A 164 6.98 -7.55 6.01
CA PRO A 164 6.47 -7.36 4.64
C PRO A 164 4.94 -7.29 4.51
N ASP A 165 4.23 -7.99 5.39
CA ASP A 165 2.77 -8.12 5.39
C ASP A 165 2.10 -7.36 6.56
N SER A 166 2.87 -6.58 7.33
CA SER A 166 2.35 -5.87 8.50
C SER A 166 2.81 -4.42 8.50
N ALA A 167 1.84 -3.50 8.51
CA ALA A 167 2.05 -2.07 8.64
C ALA A 167 1.48 -1.58 9.99
N THR A 168 2.06 -0.53 10.55
CA THR A 168 1.45 0.18 11.69
C THR A 168 0.28 1.04 11.21
N SER A 169 -0.57 1.50 12.14
CA SER A 169 -1.62 2.48 11.81
C SER A 169 -1.06 3.79 11.24
N SER A 170 0.16 4.19 11.62
CA SER A 170 0.81 5.36 11.01
C SER A 170 1.28 5.10 9.57
N GLN A 171 1.40 3.85 9.15
CA GLN A 171 1.77 3.45 7.78
C GLN A 171 0.56 3.07 6.92
N MET A 172 -0.64 3.08 7.51
CA MET A 172 -1.90 2.81 6.83
C MET A 172 -2.64 4.11 6.50
N TRP A 173 -3.29 4.12 5.34
CA TRP A 173 -3.96 5.28 4.80
C TRP A 173 -5.34 4.95 4.25
N HIS A 174 -6.30 5.84 4.48
CA HIS A 174 -7.63 5.81 3.90
C HIS A 174 -7.64 6.59 2.59
N PHE A 175 -8.21 6.00 1.54
CA PHE A 175 -8.45 6.68 0.27
C PHE A 175 -9.92 7.08 0.18
N THR A 176 -10.20 8.38 0.15
CA THR A 176 -11.56 8.92 -0.02
C THR A 176 -11.67 9.52 -1.41
N GLN A 177 -12.46 8.90 -2.29
CA GLN A 177 -12.69 9.42 -3.64
C GLN A 177 -13.40 10.78 -3.61
N GLN A 178 -13.05 11.66 -4.56
CA GLN A 178 -13.65 12.99 -4.73
C GLN A 178 -14.50 13.06 -6.01
#